data_AF-A0A1I5NDP6-F1
#
_entry.id   AF-A0A1I5NDP6-F1
#
_cell.length_a   1.000
_cell.length_b   1.000
_cell.length_c   1.000
_cell.angle_alpha   90.00
_cell.angle_beta   90.00
_cell.angle_gamma   90.00
#
_symmetry.space_group_name_H-M   'P 1'
#
loop_
_entity.id
_entity.type
_entity.pdbx_description
1 polymer ?
#
loop_
_entity_poly.entity_id
_entity_poly.type
_entity_poly.pdbx_seq_one_letter_code
_entity_poly.pdbx_strand_id
1 'polypeptide(L)'
;MPLPTAPPPRPPGRTWWAIGCLVLTGCWLALVLFEVSSSRLTTATVERVHGDGSCTVSWSDPTGRVHRVGSDCSGEPPGSPLRVLVDWTAPGAAVTTPAGFAVDSAVVAGPLVAVGGLRLLVVARHRARQRSAGPSSSPGVPLGAAPGASTAPARSFDRTATALRRAFRGVWALTALGVVCAVVFMGLLGVMARADGELRLAGARAEGTLLRVDPDTATSRGGASVGFAVAGEDLVRHVDLGAYADSYVPGDAVVVWYDPADPSRVTVDDVAYDPPGTTWPAVLAFVGVLFSPVLAVWTLAGVWRTDRLLSQRPWQQVRVSVTEGHGALLFRTPDGTVWRSTRAVAWSAPDREPCLPSDGDLSGGDPDVVAADHLVWWVAGGRAAVFSPDGGHPLVLARRRRQDQPRGPSHHPGGCRCATVEAGPAVGPPDERRRTRTATRRRPRESSCPGSCSCSPASSRPCGRPPSAAPRASRG
;
A
#
# COMPACT_ATOMS: atom_id res chain seq x y z
N MET A 1 42.00 23.74 33.87
CA MET A 1 40.62 23.35 33.49
C MET A 1 40.68 22.58 32.19
N PRO A 2 40.23 21.32 32.14
CA PRO A 2 40.22 20.55 30.90
C PRO A 2 39.21 21.15 29.92
N LEU A 3 39.65 21.40 28.68
CA LEU A 3 38.79 21.84 27.58
C LEU A 3 37.67 20.80 27.38
N PRO A 4 36.41 21.23 27.23
CA PRO A 4 35.31 20.31 26.94
C PRO A 4 35.62 19.58 25.62
N THR A 5 35.89 18.28 25.73
CA THR A 5 36.08 17.39 24.59
C THR A 5 34.83 17.45 23.73
N ALA A 6 35.02 17.79 22.45
CA ALA A 6 33.92 17.84 21.50
C ALA A 6 33.14 16.52 21.55
N PRO A 7 31.79 16.57 21.68
CA PRO A 7 31.00 15.36 21.77
C PRO A 7 31.24 14.49 20.54
N PRO A 8 31.40 13.16 20.71
CA PRO A 8 31.69 12.27 19.60
C PRO A 8 30.63 12.43 18.50
N PRO A 9 31.03 12.39 17.22
CA PRO A 9 30.12 12.53 16.10
C PRO A 9 29.02 11.48 16.21
N ARG A 10 27.77 11.93 16.32
CA ARG A 10 26.62 11.01 16.46
C ARG A 10 26.63 10.03 15.27
N PRO A 11 26.45 8.72 15.53
CA PRO A 11 26.44 7.73 14.46
C PRO A 11 25.38 8.09 13.42
N PRO A 12 25.60 7.76 12.12
CA PRO A 12 24.69 8.07 11.02
C PRO A 12 23.37 7.30 11.16
N GLY A 13 22.54 7.76 12.09
CA GLY A 13 21.21 7.26 12.31
C GLY A 13 20.28 7.85 11.27
N ARG A 14 20.10 7.16 10.13
CA ARG A 14 18.95 7.32 9.21
C ARG A 14 19.06 6.57 7.88
N THR A 15 20.19 5.96 7.55
CA THR A 15 20.38 5.28 6.25
C THR A 15 20.13 3.78 6.29
N TRP A 16 20.08 3.16 7.47
CA TRP A 16 20.01 1.70 7.64
C TRP A 16 18.81 1.04 6.97
N TRP A 17 17.63 1.67 6.98
CA TRP A 17 16.45 1.11 6.29
C TRP A 17 16.53 1.28 4.76
N ALA A 18 17.15 2.37 4.29
CA ALA A 18 17.38 2.55 2.85
C ALA A 18 18.45 1.57 2.36
N ILE A 19 19.48 1.32 3.17
CA ILE A 19 20.44 0.25 2.97
C ILE A 19 19.71 -1.10 3.00
N GLY A 20 18.79 -1.34 3.93
CA GLY A 20 17.98 -2.55 3.99
C GLY A 20 17.14 -2.78 2.74
N CYS A 21 16.43 -1.76 2.23
CA CYS A 21 15.71 -1.86 0.96
C CYS A 21 16.65 -2.19 -0.20
N LEU A 22 17.83 -1.55 -0.26
CA LEU A 22 18.81 -1.83 -1.31
C LEU A 22 19.46 -3.20 -1.17
N VAL A 23 19.69 -3.69 0.06
CA VAL A 23 20.19 -5.05 0.31
C VAL A 23 19.13 -6.05 -0.13
N LEU A 24 17.85 -5.82 0.19
CA LEU A 24 16.76 -6.68 -0.25
C LEU A 24 16.63 -6.68 -1.78
N THR A 25 16.74 -5.51 -2.42
CA THR A 25 16.86 -5.42 -3.88
C THR A 25 18.08 -6.20 -4.38
N GLY A 26 19.24 -6.08 -3.72
CA GLY A 26 20.45 -6.79 -4.10
C GLY A 26 20.28 -8.31 -4.00
N CYS A 27 19.64 -8.81 -2.94
CA CYS A 27 19.31 -10.22 -2.79
C CYS A 27 18.32 -10.70 -3.87
N TRP A 28 17.28 -9.90 -4.17
CA TRP A 28 16.34 -10.19 -5.25
C TRP A 28 17.06 -10.24 -6.61
N LEU A 29 17.89 -9.26 -6.90
CA LEU A 29 18.70 -9.23 -8.13
C LEU A 29 19.68 -10.39 -8.20
N ALA A 30 20.23 -10.84 -7.07
CA ALA A 30 21.09 -12.02 -7.02
C ALA A 30 20.31 -13.31 -7.30
N LEU A 31 19.08 -13.43 -6.81
CA LEU A 31 18.18 -14.54 -7.14
C LEU A 31 17.79 -14.54 -8.62
N VAL A 32 17.40 -13.38 -9.14
CA VAL A 32 17.13 -13.15 -10.57
C VAL A 32 18.35 -13.50 -11.43
N LEU A 33 19.55 -13.06 -11.01
CA LEU A 33 20.80 -13.38 -11.71
C LEU A 33 21.09 -14.88 -11.67
N PHE A 34 20.82 -15.55 -10.53
CA PHE A 34 20.97 -16.98 -10.39
C PHE A 34 20.04 -17.73 -11.35
N GLU A 35 18.74 -17.40 -11.38
CA GLU A 35 17.77 -17.97 -12.32
C GLU A 35 18.16 -17.73 -13.79
N VAL A 36 18.57 -16.52 -14.13
CA VAL A 36 19.05 -16.21 -15.49
C VAL A 36 20.30 -17.01 -15.82
N SER A 37 21.22 -17.21 -14.87
CA SER A 37 22.45 -17.96 -15.08
C SER A 37 22.26 -19.48 -15.19
N SER A 38 21.24 -20.04 -14.54
CA SER A 38 20.86 -21.44 -14.66
C SER A 38 19.99 -21.71 -15.88
N SER A 39 19.30 -20.68 -16.37
CA SER A 39 18.50 -20.77 -17.59
C SER A 39 19.34 -20.67 -18.86
N ARG A 40 18.84 -21.22 -19.98
CA ARG A 40 19.32 -20.82 -21.32
C ARG A 40 18.18 -20.28 -22.15
N LEU A 41 18.52 -19.28 -22.94
CA LEU A 41 17.64 -18.77 -23.98
C LEU A 41 17.55 -19.80 -25.11
N THR A 42 16.34 -20.28 -25.39
CA THR A 42 16.06 -21.11 -26.57
C THR A 42 14.95 -20.49 -27.41
N THR A 43 14.86 -20.92 -28.67
CA THR A 43 13.72 -20.59 -29.53
C THR A 43 12.72 -21.73 -29.44
N ALA A 44 11.54 -21.43 -28.94
CA ALA A 44 10.39 -22.31 -28.93
C ALA A 44 9.44 -21.95 -30.10
N THR A 45 8.58 -22.87 -30.50
CA THR A 45 7.51 -22.64 -31.47
C THR A 45 6.19 -22.60 -30.73
N VAL A 46 5.38 -21.55 -30.96
CA VAL A 46 4.05 -21.45 -30.36
C VAL A 46 3.16 -22.53 -30.98
N GLU A 47 2.63 -23.44 -30.17
CA GLU A 47 1.72 -24.49 -30.64
C GLU A 47 0.25 -24.06 -30.51
N ARG A 48 -0.12 -23.45 -29.38
CA ARG A 48 -1.50 -23.06 -29.06
C ARG A 48 -1.52 -21.82 -28.19
N VAL A 49 -2.36 -20.84 -28.52
CA VAL A 49 -2.57 -19.62 -27.72
C VAL A 49 -3.75 -19.82 -26.79
N HIS A 50 -3.58 -19.39 -25.55
CA HIS A 50 -4.62 -19.33 -24.53
C HIS A 50 -5.07 -17.87 -24.39
N GLY A 51 -6.38 -17.63 -24.23
CA GLY A 51 -6.99 -16.30 -24.37
C GLY A 51 -6.56 -15.23 -23.34
N ASP A 52 -5.77 -15.60 -22.34
CA ASP A 52 -5.25 -14.76 -21.26
C ASP A 52 -3.85 -14.17 -21.55
N GLY A 53 -3.33 -14.41 -22.75
CA GLY A 53 -1.97 -14.00 -23.14
C GLY A 53 -0.90 -15.05 -22.82
N SER A 54 -1.28 -16.21 -22.28
CA SER A 54 -0.42 -17.39 -22.19
C SER A 54 -0.52 -18.25 -23.46
N CYS A 55 0.43 -19.16 -23.67
CA CYS A 55 0.39 -20.12 -24.77
C CYS A 55 1.19 -21.38 -24.44
N THR A 56 0.90 -22.48 -25.12
CA THR A 56 1.75 -23.67 -25.14
C THR A 56 2.82 -23.51 -26.21
N VAL A 57 4.08 -23.72 -25.84
CA VAL A 57 5.22 -23.69 -26.75
C VAL A 57 5.93 -25.04 -26.77
N SER A 58 6.51 -25.38 -27.92
CA SER A 58 7.40 -26.53 -28.06
C SER A 58 8.84 -26.11 -28.33
N TRP A 59 9.80 -26.77 -27.69
CA TRP A 59 11.22 -26.54 -27.92
C TRP A 59 11.99 -27.86 -27.84
N SER A 60 13.13 -27.95 -28.51
CA SER A 60 13.97 -29.14 -28.49
C SER A 60 15.20 -28.93 -27.61
N ASP A 61 15.49 -29.89 -26.75
CA ASP A 61 16.75 -29.93 -26.02
C ASP A 61 17.91 -30.42 -26.95
N PRO A 62 19.19 -30.41 -26.53
CA PRO A 62 20.36 -30.78 -27.32
C PRO A 62 20.42 -32.28 -27.55
N THR A 63 19.64 -33.07 -26.81
CA THR A 63 19.45 -34.49 -27.08
C THR A 63 18.42 -34.73 -28.18
N GLY A 64 17.78 -33.66 -28.67
CA GLY A 64 16.74 -33.70 -29.71
C GLY A 64 15.36 -34.05 -29.15
N ARG A 65 15.19 -34.11 -27.83
CA ARG A 65 13.89 -34.37 -27.22
C ARG A 65 13.06 -33.09 -27.25
N VAL A 66 11.85 -33.20 -27.79
CA VAL A 66 10.88 -32.12 -27.83
C VAL A 66 10.15 -32.03 -26.49
N HIS A 67 10.14 -30.85 -25.91
CA HIS A 67 9.42 -30.48 -24.70
C HIS A 67 8.26 -29.56 -25.06
N ARG A 68 7.11 -29.72 -24.39
CA ARG A 68 5.91 -28.89 -24.57
C ARG A 68 5.49 -28.35 -23.22
N VAL A 69 5.49 -27.04 -23.08
CA VAL A 69 5.30 -26.35 -21.79
C VAL A 69 4.54 -25.04 -22.00
N GLY A 70 3.93 -24.50 -20.93
CA GLY A 70 3.29 -23.18 -20.96
C GLY A 70 4.33 -22.05 -20.96
N SER A 71 3.97 -20.92 -21.58
CA SER A 71 4.75 -19.68 -21.61
C SER A 71 3.82 -18.45 -21.61
N ASP A 72 4.34 -17.30 -21.18
CA ASP A 72 3.74 -15.99 -21.46
C ASP A 72 4.04 -15.61 -22.92
N CYS A 73 3.03 -15.44 -23.76
CA CYS A 73 3.23 -15.30 -25.20
C CYS A 73 2.75 -13.96 -25.75
N SER A 74 2.09 -13.16 -24.90
CA SER A 74 1.67 -11.80 -25.24
C SER A 74 0.88 -11.72 -26.56
N GLY A 75 0.13 -12.77 -26.90
CA GLY A 75 -0.69 -12.84 -28.12
C GLY A 75 0.03 -13.28 -29.40
N GLU A 76 1.24 -13.82 -29.31
CA GLU A 76 1.95 -14.40 -30.46
C GLU A 76 1.15 -15.55 -31.12
N PRO A 77 1.00 -15.58 -32.46
CA PRO A 77 0.15 -16.55 -33.14
C PRO A 77 0.77 -17.96 -33.20
N PRO A 78 -0.04 -19.03 -33.29
CA PRO A 78 0.46 -20.39 -33.50
C PRO A 78 1.40 -20.49 -34.71
N GLY A 79 2.48 -21.25 -34.56
CA GLY A 79 3.56 -21.43 -35.52
C GLY A 79 4.66 -20.37 -35.45
N SER A 80 4.48 -19.29 -34.68
CA SER A 80 5.53 -18.27 -34.55
C SER A 80 6.69 -18.75 -33.68
N PRO A 81 7.94 -18.32 -33.97
CA PRO A 81 9.07 -18.57 -33.11
C PRO A 81 9.08 -17.60 -31.92
N LEU A 82 9.12 -18.11 -30.70
CA LEU A 82 9.18 -17.37 -29.45
C LEU A 82 10.51 -17.61 -28.72
N ARG A 83 11.15 -16.56 -28.22
CA ARG A 83 12.34 -16.70 -27.38
C ARG A 83 11.93 -16.89 -25.93
N VAL A 84 12.33 -18.00 -25.34
CA VAL A 84 11.99 -18.37 -23.97
C VAL A 84 13.23 -18.69 -23.14
N LEU A 85 13.19 -18.35 -21.86
CA LEU A 85 14.16 -18.76 -20.84
C LEU A 85 13.73 -20.12 -20.30
N VAL A 86 14.59 -21.11 -20.50
CA VAL A 86 14.35 -22.49 -20.07
C VAL A 86 15.29 -22.83 -18.93
N ASP A 87 14.76 -23.35 -17.82
CA ASP A 87 15.56 -24.01 -16.80
C ASP A 87 15.89 -25.45 -17.22
N TRP A 88 17.17 -25.69 -17.46
CA TRP A 88 17.68 -26.99 -17.92
C TRP A 88 17.68 -28.06 -16.83
N THR A 89 17.60 -27.65 -15.57
CA THR A 89 17.45 -28.56 -14.44
C THR A 89 16.01 -29.06 -14.30
N ALA A 90 15.05 -28.37 -14.93
CA ALA A 90 13.62 -28.70 -14.90
C ALA A 90 12.97 -28.44 -16.28
N PRO A 91 13.30 -29.22 -17.32
CA PRO A 91 12.87 -28.96 -18.71
C PRO A 91 11.35 -29.08 -18.93
N GLY A 92 10.61 -29.67 -17.98
CA GLY A 92 9.15 -29.73 -18.00
C GLY A 92 8.45 -28.57 -17.30
N ALA A 93 9.19 -27.64 -16.69
CA ALA A 93 8.62 -26.47 -16.03
C ALA A 93 8.10 -25.45 -17.06
N ALA A 94 7.13 -24.62 -16.65
CA ALA A 94 6.72 -23.47 -17.43
C ALA A 94 7.93 -22.59 -17.73
N VAL A 95 7.99 -22.08 -18.97
CA VAL A 95 9.07 -21.20 -19.43
C VAL A 95 8.53 -19.78 -19.44
N THR A 96 9.44 -18.80 -19.38
CA THR A 96 9.04 -17.40 -19.47
C THR A 96 9.82 -16.69 -20.56
N THR A 97 9.20 -15.72 -21.21
CA THR A 97 9.91 -14.84 -22.13
C THR A 97 10.83 -13.90 -21.35
N PRO A 98 11.94 -13.44 -21.95
CA PRO A 98 12.77 -12.41 -21.34
C PRO A 98 11.99 -11.13 -21.00
N ALA A 99 10.93 -10.83 -21.75
CA ALA A 99 10.06 -9.69 -21.49
C ALA A 99 9.20 -9.90 -20.24
N GLY A 100 8.51 -11.04 -20.12
CA GLY A 100 7.73 -11.40 -18.93
C GLY A 100 8.60 -11.42 -17.69
N PHE A 101 9.74 -12.13 -17.75
CA PHE A 101 10.71 -12.18 -16.66
C PHE A 101 11.20 -10.79 -16.22
N ALA A 102 11.48 -9.89 -17.18
CA ALA A 102 11.90 -8.53 -16.86
C ALA A 102 10.78 -7.71 -16.21
N VAL A 103 9.53 -7.88 -16.66
CA VAL A 103 8.36 -7.23 -16.07
C VAL A 103 8.15 -7.72 -14.64
N ASP A 104 8.14 -9.03 -14.40
CA ASP A 104 7.95 -9.62 -13.08
C ASP A 104 9.06 -9.18 -12.11
N SER A 105 10.31 -9.24 -12.57
CA SER A 105 11.47 -8.76 -11.81
C SER A 105 11.37 -7.26 -11.50
N ALA A 106 10.90 -6.44 -12.44
CA ALA A 106 10.76 -5.00 -12.26
C ALA A 106 9.62 -4.63 -11.31
N VAL A 107 8.52 -5.38 -11.31
CA VAL A 107 7.38 -5.19 -10.40
C VAL A 107 7.83 -5.39 -8.94
N VAL A 108 8.72 -6.36 -8.69
CA VAL A 108 9.25 -6.63 -7.35
C VAL A 108 10.39 -5.66 -6.98
N ALA A 109 11.40 -5.52 -7.84
CA ALA A 109 12.59 -4.73 -7.53
C ALA A 109 12.35 -3.22 -7.62
N GLY A 110 11.51 -2.77 -8.56
CA GLY A 110 11.29 -1.38 -8.89
C GLY A 110 10.86 -0.52 -7.70
N PRO A 111 9.83 -0.90 -6.93
CA PRO A 111 9.42 -0.17 -5.73
C PRO A 111 10.52 -0.07 -4.68
N LEU A 112 11.29 -1.15 -4.46
CA LEU A 112 12.38 -1.18 -3.49
C LEU A 112 13.52 -0.24 -3.89
N VAL A 113 13.91 -0.25 -5.16
CA VAL A 113 14.92 0.65 -5.74
C VAL A 113 14.44 2.09 -5.69
N ALA A 114 13.21 2.37 -6.11
CA ALA A 114 12.66 3.72 -6.13
C ALA A 114 12.62 4.32 -4.72
N VAL A 115 12.11 3.57 -3.74
CA VAL A 115 12.00 4.04 -2.35
C VAL A 115 13.38 4.19 -1.70
N GLY A 116 14.26 3.19 -1.83
CA GLY A 116 15.61 3.22 -1.27
C GLY A 116 16.48 4.30 -1.92
N GLY A 117 16.50 4.34 -3.25
CA GLY A 117 17.26 5.29 -4.06
C GLY A 117 16.79 6.74 -3.88
N LEU A 118 15.49 7.01 -3.97
CA LEU A 118 14.94 8.36 -3.75
C LEU A 118 15.28 8.85 -2.34
N ARG A 119 15.23 7.97 -1.34
CA ARG A 119 15.59 8.36 0.02
C ARG A 119 17.05 8.75 0.13
N LEU A 120 17.96 7.93 -0.40
CA LEU A 120 19.39 8.22 -0.37
C LEU A 120 19.69 9.53 -1.11
N LEU A 121 19.03 9.77 -2.24
CA LEU A 121 19.11 11.03 -2.98
C LEU A 121 18.66 12.22 -2.14
N VAL A 122 17.51 12.12 -1.45
CA VAL A 122 16.99 13.17 -0.56
C VAL A 122 17.94 13.43 0.60
N VAL A 123 18.51 12.38 1.20
CA VAL A 123 19.50 12.50 2.29
C VAL A 123 20.79 13.15 1.78
N ALA A 124 21.28 12.75 0.62
CA ALA A 124 22.47 13.32 -0.02
C ALA A 124 22.25 14.81 -0.33
N ARG A 125 21.11 15.17 -0.92
CA ARG A 125 20.74 16.57 -1.19
C ARG A 125 20.59 17.40 0.09
N HIS A 126 19.99 16.83 1.14
CA HIS A 126 19.87 17.52 2.42
C HIS A 126 21.24 17.76 3.06
N ARG A 127 22.14 16.76 3.03
CA ARG A 127 23.53 16.92 3.51
C ARG A 127 24.28 17.97 2.69
N ALA A 128 24.12 17.98 1.37
CA ALA A 128 24.71 19.02 0.51
C ALA A 128 24.21 20.42 0.91
N ARG A 129 22.89 20.60 1.08
CA ARG A 129 22.31 21.88 1.52
C ARG A 129 22.79 22.31 2.90
N GLN A 130 22.96 21.37 3.84
CA GLN A 130 23.48 21.69 5.18
C GLN A 130 24.97 22.05 5.17
N ARG A 131 25.76 21.58 4.21
CA ARG A 131 27.14 22.02 4.02
C ARG A 131 27.19 23.45 3.46
N SER A 132 26.23 23.81 2.61
CA SER A 132 26.14 25.15 2.01
C SER A 132 25.49 26.19 2.93
N ALA A 133 24.54 25.78 3.76
CA ALA A 133 23.97 26.63 4.79
C ALA A 133 24.97 26.70 5.96
N GLY A 134 25.78 27.75 5.99
CA GLY A 134 26.67 28.03 7.11
C GLY A 134 25.95 28.01 8.47
N PRO A 135 26.70 28.03 9.60
CA PRO A 135 26.14 27.92 10.94
C PRO A 135 25.01 28.93 11.13
N SER A 136 23.77 28.45 11.27
CA SER A 136 22.63 29.34 11.43
C SER A 136 22.68 29.98 12.80
N SER A 137 23.01 31.27 12.84
CA SER A 137 22.77 32.16 13.95
C SER A 137 21.25 32.34 14.11
N SER A 138 20.58 31.37 14.74
CA SER A 138 19.20 31.59 15.17
C SER A 138 19.22 32.66 16.27
N PRO A 139 18.47 33.78 16.11
CA PRO A 139 18.32 34.76 17.16
C PRO A 139 17.67 34.07 18.36
N GLY A 140 18.40 33.99 19.46
CA GLY A 140 17.90 33.47 20.71
C GLY A 140 16.73 34.34 21.14
N VAL A 141 15.52 33.78 21.14
CA VAL A 141 14.39 34.37 21.84
C VAL A 141 14.59 34.01 23.32
N PRO A 142 14.91 34.97 24.20
CA PRO A 142 14.98 34.71 25.63
C PRO A 142 13.56 34.55 26.15
N LEU A 143 13.02 33.33 26.12
CA LEU A 143 11.88 33.00 26.96
C LEU A 143 12.42 32.81 28.38
N GLY A 144 11.96 33.66 29.30
CA GLY A 144 12.28 33.55 30.72
C GLY A 144 12.13 32.10 31.18
N ALA A 145 13.25 31.50 31.60
CA ALA A 145 13.28 30.12 32.05
C ALA A 145 12.37 30.01 33.27
N ALA A 146 11.28 29.23 33.13
CA ALA A 146 10.49 28.86 34.28
C ALA A 146 11.41 28.19 35.32
N PRO A 147 11.36 28.60 36.61
CA PRO A 147 12.20 28.03 37.65
C PRO A 147 11.98 26.51 37.71
N GLY A 148 13.07 25.74 37.53
CA GLY A 148 13.05 24.27 37.51
C GLY A 148 13.17 23.60 36.13
N ALA A 149 13.24 24.36 35.04
CA ALA A 149 13.48 23.79 33.71
C ALA A 149 14.92 23.25 33.58
N SER A 150 15.07 21.91 33.54
CA SER A 150 16.35 21.26 33.24
C SER A 150 16.91 21.73 31.90
N THR A 151 18.19 22.06 31.85
CA THR A 151 18.89 22.40 30.60
C THR A 151 19.31 21.16 29.80
N ALA A 152 19.31 19.98 30.44
CA ALA A 152 19.67 18.73 29.80
C ALA A 152 18.66 18.33 28.71
N PRO A 153 19.10 17.77 27.56
CA PRO A 153 18.21 17.31 26.51
C PRO A 153 17.18 16.32 27.03
N ALA A 154 15.93 16.42 26.57
CA ALA A 154 14.83 15.55 26.97
C ALA A 154 15.14 14.05 26.82
N ARG A 155 15.96 13.67 25.84
CA ARG A 155 16.40 12.28 25.64
C ARG A 155 17.28 11.73 26.76
N SER A 156 17.97 12.58 27.53
CA SER A 156 18.89 12.15 28.58
C SER A 156 18.20 11.57 29.81
N PHE A 157 16.89 11.80 29.96
CA PHE A 157 16.09 11.24 31.04
C PHE A 157 15.75 9.76 30.78
N ASP A 158 15.98 8.89 31.77
CA ASP A 158 15.79 7.43 31.66
C ASP A 158 14.36 7.03 31.25
N ARG A 159 13.35 7.73 31.77
CA ARG A 159 11.93 7.53 31.41
C ARG A 159 11.69 7.73 29.91
N THR A 160 12.28 8.78 29.34
CA THR A 160 12.16 9.11 27.91
C THR A 160 12.93 8.09 27.05
N ALA A 161 14.14 7.73 27.47
CA ALA A 161 14.94 6.70 26.78
C ALA A 161 14.24 5.33 26.77
N THR A 162 13.60 4.96 27.88
CA THR A 162 12.85 3.70 28.01
C THR A 162 11.58 3.70 27.16
N ALA A 163 10.85 4.81 27.11
CA ALA A 163 9.70 4.97 26.21
C ALA A 163 10.11 4.86 24.73
N LEU A 164 11.21 5.50 24.33
CA LEU A 164 11.77 5.36 22.97
C LEU A 164 12.19 3.92 22.66
N ARG A 165 12.88 3.23 23.57
CA ARG A 165 13.25 1.80 23.42
C ARG A 165 12.01 0.91 23.24
N ARG A 166 10.92 1.17 23.96
CA ARG A 166 9.64 0.45 23.79
C ARG A 166 9.05 0.69 22.40
N ALA A 167 9.07 1.94 21.93
CA ALA A 167 8.60 2.27 20.59
C ALA A 167 9.46 1.60 19.49
N PHE A 168 10.78 1.57 19.64
CA PHE A 168 11.67 0.84 18.72
C PHE A 168 11.45 -0.67 18.73
N ARG A 169 11.20 -1.27 19.90
CA ARG A 169 10.81 -2.69 19.99
C ARG A 169 9.53 -2.99 19.20
N GLY A 170 8.56 -2.07 19.21
CA GLY A 170 7.35 -2.19 18.39
C GLY A 170 7.65 -2.20 16.87
N VAL A 171 8.61 -1.40 16.42
CA VAL A 171 9.07 -1.44 15.00
C VAL A 171 9.65 -2.82 14.67
N TRP A 172 10.55 -3.33 15.53
CA TRP A 172 11.15 -4.65 15.32
C TRP A 172 10.12 -5.78 15.34
N ALA A 173 9.12 -5.71 16.22
CA ALA A 173 8.03 -6.67 16.25
C ALA A 173 7.22 -6.67 14.94
N LEU A 174 6.90 -5.50 14.38
CA LEU A 174 6.24 -5.40 13.07
C LEU A 174 7.11 -5.94 11.93
N THR A 175 8.41 -5.66 11.95
CA THR A 175 9.33 -6.21 10.95
C THR A 175 9.42 -7.73 11.05
N ALA A 176 9.57 -8.28 12.26
CA ALA A 176 9.60 -9.72 12.50
C ALA A 176 8.30 -10.39 12.03
N LEU A 177 7.13 -9.78 12.31
CA LEU A 177 5.84 -10.25 11.80
C LEU A 177 5.83 -10.32 10.28
N GLY A 178 6.29 -9.26 9.58
CA GLY A 178 6.39 -9.27 8.13
C GLY A 178 7.29 -10.38 7.57
N VAL A 179 8.42 -10.66 8.23
CA VAL A 179 9.32 -11.77 7.86
C VAL A 179 8.65 -13.13 8.08
N VAL A 180 7.99 -13.33 9.22
CA VAL A 180 7.24 -14.57 9.51
C VAL A 180 6.15 -14.79 8.46
N CYS A 181 5.37 -13.76 8.14
CA CYS A 181 4.38 -13.80 7.08
C CYS A 181 5.00 -14.17 5.73
N ALA A 182 6.19 -13.64 5.39
CA ALA A 182 6.87 -13.97 4.13
C ALA A 182 7.29 -15.44 4.08
N VAL A 183 7.86 -15.96 5.17
CA VAL A 183 8.27 -17.37 5.26
C VAL A 183 7.06 -18.29 5.14
N VAL A 184 5.97 -17.99 5.85
CA VAL A 184 4.72 -18.77 5.77
C VAL A 184 4.14 -18.72 4.36
N PHE A 185 4.09 -17.55 3.73
CA PHE A 185 3.60 -17.40 2.36
C PHE A 185 4.41 -18.23 1.36
N MET A 186 5.74 -18.13 1.40
CA MET A 186 6.63 -18.90 0.52
C MET A 186 6.53 -20.41 0.80
N GLY A 187 6.40 -20.82 2.06
CA GLY A 187 6.19 -22.21 2.43
C GLY A 187 4.88 -22.78 1.86
N LEU A 188 3.79 -22.02 1.95
CA LEU A 188 2.50 -22.41 1.37
C LEU A 188 2.54 -22.47 -0.15
N LEU A 189 3.18 -21.50 -0.82
CA LEU A 189 3.41 -21.58 -2.27
C LEU A 189 4.18 -22.85 -2.66
N GLY A 190 5.22 -23.20 -1.90
CA GLY A 190 5.98 -24.43 -2.10
C GLY A 190 5.15 -25.70 -1.91
N VAL A 191 4.25 -25.73 -0.91
CA VAL A 191 3.32 -26.85 -0.69
C VAL A 191 2.33 -26.98 -1.84
N MET A 192 1.72 -25.88 -2.29
CA MET A 192 0.80 -25.87 -3.43
C MET A 192 1.49 -26.35 -4.71
N ALA A 193 2.66 -25.78 -5.04
CA ALA A 193 3.44 -26.17 -6.22
C ALA A 193 3.88 -27.64 -6.16
N ARG A 194 4.28 -28.14 -4.99
CA ARG A 194 4.64 -29.55 -4.81
C ARG A 194 3.44 -30.47 -4.96
N ALA A 195 2.30 -30.13 -4.36
CA ALA A 195 1.09 -30.94 -4.43
C ALA A 195 0.55 -31.03 -5.86
N ASP A 196 0.56 -29.92 -6.59
CA ASP A 196 0.22 -29.89 -8.02
C ASP A 196 1.21 -30.72 -8.85
N GLY A 197 2.52 -30.55 -8.62
CA GLY A 197 3.55 -31.34 -9.30
C GLY A 197 3.42 -32.84 -9.06
N GLU A 198 3.20 -33.26 -7.80
CA GLU A 198 2.96 -34.67 -7.45
C GLU A 198 1.69 -35.21 -8.10
N LEU A 199 0.59 -34.45 -8.11
CA LEU A 199 -0.65 -34.83 -8.77
C LEU A 199 -0.47 -34.95 -10.29
N ARG A 200 0.26 -34.03 -10.94
CA ARG A 200 0.51 -34.06 -12.38
C ARG A 200 1.50 -35.16 -12.81
N LEU A 201 2.44 -35.53 -11.94
CA LEU A 201 3.45 -36.56 -12.20
C LEU A 201 2.94 -37.97 -11.90
N ALA A 202 2.24 -38.17 -10.79
CA ALA A 202 1.80 -39.49 -10.31
C ALA A 202 0.30 -39.76 -10.50
N GLY A 203 -0.50 -38.71 -10.70
CA GLY A 203 -1.94 -38.83 -10.88
C GLY A 203 -2.32 -39.47 -12.22
N ALA A 204 -3.49 -40.12 -12.23
CA ALA A 204 -4.11 -40.61 -13.43
C ALA A 204 -4.84 -39.48 -14.17
N ARG A 205 -5.05 -39.68 -15.47
CA ARG A 205 -5.81 -38.76 -16.32
C ARG A 205 -7.12 -39.41 -16.74
N ALA A 206 -8.20 -38.66 -16.72
CA ALA A 206 -9.50 -39.05 -17.25
C ALA A 206 -10.10 -37.91 -18.09
N GLU A 207 -10.91 -38.27 -19.08
CA GLU A 207 -11.79 -37.31 -19.74
C GLU A 207 -12.96 -36.99 -18.82
N GLY A 208 -13.21 -35.70 -18.60
CA GLY A 208 -14.32 -35.22 -17.78
C GLY A 208 -15.18 -34.21 -18.53
N THR A 209 -16.34 -33.93 -17.97
CA THR A 209 -17.26 -32.91 -18.47
C THR A 209 -17.65 -31.97 -17.34
N LEU A 210 -17.66 -30.67 -17.63
CA LEU A 210 -18.07 -29.66 -16.67
C LEU A 210 -19.60 -29.67 -16.54
N LEU A 211 -20.11 -30.13 -15.39
CA LEU A 211 -21.55 -30.21 -15.15
C LEU A 211 -22.14 -28.85 -14.76
N ARG A 212 -21.36 -28.07 -14.01
CA ARG A 212 -21.75 -26.74 -13.52
C ARG A 212 -20.51 -25.90 -13.35
N VAL A 213 -20.58 -24.64 -13.77
CA VAL A 213 -19.54 -23.64 -13.55
C VAL A 213 -20.17 -22.51 -12.72
N ASP A 214 -19.57 -22.22 -11.58
CA ASP A 214 -19.89 -21.08 -10.74
C ASP A 214 -18.91 -19.94 -11.10
N PRO A 215 -19.39 -18.77 -11.58
CA PRO A 215 -18.52 -17.71 -12.06
C PRO A 215 -17.71 -17.05 -10.93
N ASP A 216 -16.61 -16.41 -11.30
CA ASP A 216 -15.87 -15.57 -10.36
C ASP A 216 -16.69 -14.31 -10.04
N THR A 217 -16.91 -14.06 -8.75
CA THR A 217 -17.70 -12.92 -8.27
C THR A 217 -16.96 -12.24 -7.12
N ALA A 218 -17.41 -11.05 -6.74
CA ALA A 218 -16.83 -10.34 -5.58
C ALA A 218 -16.85 -11.15 -4.26
N THR A 219 -17.68 -12.21 -4.18
CA THR A 219 -17.85 -13.05 -2.98
C THR A 219 -17.46 -14.52 -3.17
N SER A 220 -17.16 -14.97 -4.38
CA SER A 220 -16.82 -16.35 -4.70
C SER A 220 -15.69 -16.36 -5.71
N ARG A 221 -14.65 -17.19 -5.51
CA ARG A 221 -13.50 -17.26 -6.41
C ARG A 221 -13.79 -17.95 -7.74
N GLY A 222 -15.02 -18.40 -7.97
CA GLY A 222 -15.37 -19.21 -9.11
C GLY A 222 -14.83 -20.65 -8.99
N GLY A 223 -15.61 -21.60 -9.49
CA GLY A 223 -15.32 -23.02 -9.41
C GLY A 223 -16.20 -23.82 -10.34
N ALA A 224 -15.95 -25.11 -10.46
CA ALA A 224 -16.80 -25.97 -11.27
C ALA A 224 -16.97 -27.36 -10.69
N SER A 225 -18.13 -27.95 -10.94
CA SER A 225 -18.38 -29.37 -10.69
C SER A 225 -18.06 -30.16 -11.95
N VAL A 226 -17.08 -31.04 -11.87
CA VAL A 226 -16.59 -31.86 -12.99
C VAL A 226 -17.07 -33.30 -12.78
N GLY A 227 -17.73 -33.86 -13.79
CA GLY A 227 -18.10 -35.27 -13.86
C GLY A 227 -17.08 -36.06 -14.68
N PHE A 228 -16.55 -37.16 -14.14
CA PHE A 228 -15.58 -38.02 -14.82
C PHE A 228 -15.68 -39.47 -14.33
N ALA A 229 -15.32 -40.44 -15.17
CA ALA A 229 -15.42 -41.86 -14.84
C ALA A 229 -14.08 -42.42 -14.33
N VAL A 230 -14.10 -43.15 -13.21
CA VAL A 230 -12.95 -43.86 -12.64
C VAL A 230 -13.32 -45.32 -12.45
N ALA A 231 -12.61 -46.23 -13.14
CA ALA A 231 -12.86 -47.66 -13.08
C ALA A 231 -14.34 -48.08 -13.35
N GLY A 232 -15.05 -47.29 -14.16
CA GLY A 232 -16.47 -47.53 -14.49
C GLY A 232 -17.47 -46.90 -13.51
N GLU A 233 -17.02 -46.17 -12.48
CA GLU A 233 -17.87 -45.37 -11.61
C GLU A 233 -17.83 -43.89 -12.00
N ASP A 234 -18.99 -43.25 -12.15
CA ASP A 234 -19.10 -41.82 -12.41
C ASP A 234 -18.90 -41.04 -11.10
N LEU A 235 -17.85 -40.21 -11.05
CA LEU A 235 -17.54 -39.33 -9.94
C LEU A 235 -17.83 -37.88 -10.31
N VAL A 236 -18.38 -37.13 -9.35
CA VAL A 236 -18.53 -35.67 -9.46
C VAL A 236 -17.70 -35.01 -8.37
N ARG A 237 -16.86 -34.04 -8.76
CA ARG A 237 -16.00 -33.29 -7.83
C ARG A 237 -16.02 -31.80 -8.13
N HIS A 238 -15.92 -31.01 -7.07
CA HIS A 238 -15.76 -29.57 -7.19
C HIS A 238 -14.27 -29.23 -7.33
N VAL A 239 -13.96 -28.34 -8.26
CA VAL A 239 -12.61 -27.80 -8.50
C VAL A 239 -12.68 -26.29 -8.43
N ASP A 240 -11.80 -25.67 -7.63
CA ASP A 240 -11.66 -24.22 -7.58
C ASP A 240 -10.95 -23.76 -8.87
N LEU A 241 -11.66 -23.00 -9.72
CA LEU A 241 -11.13 -22.52 -10.99
C LEU A 241 -10.51 -21.12 -10.87
N GLY A 242 -10.84 -20.37 -9.80
CA GLY A 242 -10.33 -19.01 -9.65
C GLY A 242 -10.84 -18.09 -10.76
N ALA A 243 -9.99 -17.13 -11.14
CA ALA A 243 -10.25 -16.20 -12.24
C ALA A 243 -10.45 -16.88 -13.61
N TYR A 244 -10.11 -18.17 -13.74
CA TYR A 244 -10.34 -18.93 -14.98
C TYR A 244 -11.78 -19.41 -15.12
N ALA A 245 -12.63 -19.35 -14.08
CA ALA A 245 -14.00 -19.83 -14.11
C ALA A 245 -14.81 -19.26 -15.29
N ASP A 246 -14.61 -17.99 -15.63
CA ASP A 246 -15.32 -17.30 -16.71
C ASP A 246 -14.94 -17.80 -18.12
N SER A 247 -13.87 -18.60 -18.23
CA SER A 247 -13.41 -19.20 -19.48
C SER A 247 -14.08 -20.55 -19.77
N TYR A 248 -14.84 -21.08 -18.82
CA TYR A 248 -15.48 -22.40 -18.92
C TYR A 248 -17.00 -22.28 -18.98
N VAL A 249 -17.62 -23.20 -19.73
CA VAL A 249 -19.07 -23.29 -19.87
C VAL A 249 -19.52 -24.71 -19.46
N PRO A 250 -20.69 -24.87 -18.82
CA PRO A 250 -21.25 -26.20 -18.59
C PRO A 250 -21.38 -26.98 -19.90
N GLY A 251 -20.90 -28.23 -19.90
CA GLY A 251 -20.81 -29.12 -21.04
C GLY A 251 -19.42 -29.20 -21.66
N ASP A 252 -18.49 -28.32 -21.31
CA ASP A 252 -17.12 -28.35 -21.81
C ASP A 252 -16.42 -29.66 -21.40
N ALA A 253 -15.71 -30.25 -22.36
CA ALA A 253 -14.86 -31.41 -22.16
C ALA A 253 -13.50 -30.96 -21.63
N VAL A 254 -13.07 -31.54 -20.50
CA VAL A 254 -11.85 -31.16 -19.78
C VAL A 254 -11.00 -32.38 -19.47
N VAL A 255 -9.69 -32.20 -19.35
CA VAL A 255 -8.79 -33.26 -18.88
C VAL A 255 -8.68 -33.16 -17.37
N VAL A 256 -9.06 -34.24 -16.69
CA VAL A 256 -9.04 -34.33 -15.23
C VAL A 256 -7.79 -35.06 -14.78
N TRP A 257 -6.97 -34.43 -13.95
CA TRP A 257 -5.91 -35.11 -13.19
C TRP A 257 -6.43 -35.42 -11.81
N TYR A 258 -6.33 -36.69 -11.40
CA TYR A 258 -6.74 -37.12 -10.07
C TYR A 258 -5.76 -38.13 -9.48
N ASP A 259 -5.71 -38.20 -8.15
CA ASP A 259 -4.95 -39.21 -7.41
C ASP A 259 -5.81 -40.50 -7.31
N PRO A 260 -5.39 -41.64 -7.91
CA PRO A 260 -6.17 -42.88 -7.84
C PRO A 260 -6.36 -43.41 -6.41
N ALA A 261 -5.44 -43.09 -5.50
CA ALA A 261 -5.53 -43.48 -4.09
C ALA A 261 -6.46 -42.55 -3.29
N ASP A 262 -6.62 -41.30 -3.74
CA ASP A 262 -7.51 -40.31 -3.15
C ASP A 262 -8.23 -39.49 -4.24
N PRO A 263 -9.36 -39.99 -4.78
CA PRO A 263 -10.12 -39.32 -5.85
C PRO A 263 -10.75 -37.97 -5.44
N SER A 264 -10.54 -37.51 -4.20
CA SER A 264 -10.88 -36.15 -3.80
C SER A 264 -9.83 -35.12 -4.23
N ARG A 265 -8.59 -35.55 -4.48
CA ARG A 265 -7.50 -34.72 -5.00
C ARG A 265 -7.61 -34.66 -6.51
N VAL A 266 -8.22 -33.60 -7.02
CA VAL A 266 -8.51 -33.43 -8.44
C VAL A 266 -8.21 -32.01 -8.91
N THR A 267 -7.72 -31.89 -10.14
CA THR A 267 -7.63 -30.62 -10.86
C THR A 267 -7.99 -30.82 -12.33
N VAL A 268 -8.27 -29.74 -13.06
CA VAL A 268 -8.60 -29.75 -14.48
C VAL A 268 -7.67 -28.85 -15.29
N ASP A 269 -7.48 -29.23 -16.54
CA ASP A 269 -6.69 -28.52 -17.55
C ASP A 269 -5.40 -27.86 -17.00
N ASP A 270 -5.19 -26.58 -17.30
CA ASP A 270 -4.02 -25.84 -16.86
C ASP A 270 -4.21 -25.19 -15.46
N VAL A 271 -5.24 -25.60 -14.71
CA VAL A 271 -5.49 -25.10 -13.35
C VAL A 271 -4.58 -25.82 -12.35
N ALA A 272 -3.88 -25.05 -11.52
CA ALA A 272 -3.04 -25.59 -10.47
C ALA A 272 -3.90 -26.18 -9.34
N TYR A 273 -3.55 -27.38 -8.88
CA TYR A 273 -4.18 -27.97 -7.71
C TYR A 273 -3.82 -27.18 -6.44
N ASP A 274 -4.82 -26.62 -5.77
CA ASP A 274 -4.69 -25.96 -4.47
C ASP A 274 -5.23 -26.88 -3.36
N PRO A 275 -4.37 -27.44 -2.48
CA PRO A 275 -4.83 -28.23 -1.36
C PRO A 275 -5.88 -27.51 -0.49
N PRO A 276 -6.91 -28.21 0.00
CA PRO A 276 -7.91 -27.60 0.87
C PRO A 276 -7.27 -26.91 2.08
N GLY A 277 -7.54 -25.61 2.23
CA GLY A 277 -7.09 -24.82 3.37
C GLY A 277 -5.72 -24.14 3.22
N THR A 278 -5.01 -24.26 2.10
CA THR A 278 -3.75 -23.51 1.89
C THR A 278 -3.96 -22.06 1.44
N THR A 279 -5.01 -21.76 0.67
CA THR A 279 -5.17 -20.43 0.09
C THR A 279 -5.46 -19.32 1.11
N TRP A 280 -6.37 -19.54 2.06
CA TRP A 280 -6.71 -18.48 3.04
C TRP A 280 -5.52 -18.07 3.92
N PRO A 281 -4.76 -19.02 4.50
CA PRO A 281 -3.50 -18.71 5.14
C PRO A 281 -2.50 -18.00 4.22
N ALA A 282 -2.40 -18.40 2.95
CA ALA A 282 -1.50 -17.75 1.99
C ALA A 282 -1.92 -16.28 1.74
N VAL A 283 -3.21 -16.00 1.59
CA VAL A 283 -3.73 -14.63 1.44
C VAL A 283 -3.44 -13.78 2.68
N LEU A 284 -3.69 -14.29 3.89
CA LEU A 284 -3.39 -13.57 5.13
C LEU A 284 -1.89 -13.31 5.29
N ALA A 285 -1.06 -14.30 4.96
CA ALA A 285 0.38 -14.17 4.97
C ALA A 285 0.83 -13.09 3.96
N PHE A 286 0.29 -13.10 2.73
CA PHE A 286 0.57 -12.09 1.72
C PHE A 286 0.20 -10.68 2.17
N VAL A 287 -0.99 -10.48 2.75
CA VAL A 287 -1.41 -9.20 3.35
C VAL A 287 -0.40 -8.78 4.44
N GLY A 288 0.01 -9.71 5.30
CA GLY A 288 1.04 -9.46 6.30
C GLY A 288 2.38 -8.99 5.72
N VAL A 289 2.83 -9.59 4.61
CA VAL A 289 4.04 -9.21 3.87
C VAL A 289 3.94 -7.79 3.33
N LEU A 290 2.78 -7.38 2.78
CA LEU A 290 2.61 -6.05 2.21
C LEU A 290 2.48 -4.96 3.28
N PHE A 291 1.66 -5.18 4.30
CA PHE A 291 1.30 -4.13 5.26
C PHE A 291 2.33 -3.94 6.37
N SER A 292 2.99 -5.02 6.83
CA SER A 292 3.94 -4.94 7.95
C SER A 292 5.14 -4.02 7.70
N PRO A 293 5.82 -4.07 6.53
CA PRO A 293 6.92 -3.16 6.21
C PRO A 293 6.45 -1.70 6.12
N VAL A 294 5.29 -1.44 5.53
CA VAL A 294 4.71 -0.09 5.43
C VAL A 294 4.46 0.49 6.83
N LEU A 295 3.83 -0.28 7.71
CA LEU A 295 3.59 0.10 9.10
C LEU A 295 4.90 0.26 9.89
N ALA A 296 5.88 -0.64 9.71
CA ALA A 296 7.19 -0.56 10.33
C ALA A 296 7.95 0.71 9.89
N VAL A 297 7.96 1.05 8.61
CA VAL A 297 8.60 2.27 8.10
C VAL A 297 7.88 3.52 8.61
N TRP A 298 6.54 3.53 8.61
CA TRP A 298 5.75 4.65 9.10
C TRP A 298 5.93 4.89 10.60
N THR A 299 5.91 3.83 11.42
CA THR A 299 6.20 3.86 12.87
C THR A 299 7.64 4.31 13.13
N LEU A 300 8.61 3.73 12.45
CA LEU A 300 10.02 4.09 12.55
C LEU A 300 10.21 5.59 12.24
N ALA A 301 9.68 6.08 11.12
CA ALA A 301 9.77 7.50 10.77
C ALA A 301 9.19 8.43 11.84
N GLY A 302 8.12 8.02 12.52
CA GLY A 302 7.56 8.71 13.69
C GLY A 302 8.54 8.73 14.87
N VAL A 303 9.02 7.57 15.30
CA VAL A 303 9.98 7.41 16.40
C VAL A 303 11.25 8.21 16.16
N TRP A 304 11.80 8.20 14.94
CA TRP A 304 12.99 8.98 14.58
C TRP A 304 12.77 10.49 14.60
N ARG A 305 11.54 10.98 14.37
CA ARG A 305 11.22 12.41 14.49
C ARG A 305 11.13 12.80 15.95
N THR A 306 10.47 11.98 16.76
CA THR A 306 10.38 12.13 18.21
C THR A 306 11.78 12.14 18.84
N ASP A 307 12.59 11.12 18.56
CA ASP A 307 13.96 11.01 19.05
C ASP A 307 14.83 12.22 18.68
N ARG A 308 14.73 12.69 17.42
CA ARG A 308 15.47 13.89 16.98
C ARG A 308 15.09 15.12 17.79
N LEU A 309 13.79 15.37 17.99
CA LEU A 309 13.31 16.52 18.78
C LEU A 309 13.79 16.43 20.23
N LEU A 310 13.62 15.26 20.85
CA LEU A 310 14.03 15.02 22.24
C LEU A 310 15.55 15.10 22.45
N SER A 311 16.34 14.79 21.42
CA SER A 311 17.81 14.88 21.48
C SER A 311 18.38 16.29 21.35
N GLN A 312 17.55 17.27 20.99
CA GLN A 312 17.97 18.64 20.67
C GLN A 312 17.48 19.67 21.68
N ARG A 313 16.45 19.37 22.47
CA ARG A 313 15.79 20.34 23.33
C ARG A 313 15.44 19.72 24.70
N PRO A 314 15.48 20.50 25.78
CA PRO A 314 15.04 20.04 27.08
C PRO A 314 13.52 19.90 27.14
N TRP A 315 13.04 19.09 28.07
CA TRP A 315 11.63 19.02 28.41
C TRP A 315 11.18 20.35 29.04
N GLN A 316 9.99 20.81 28.67
CA GLN A 316 9.34 21.97 29.29
C GLN A 316 7.97 21.55 29.82
N GLN A 317 7.50 22.18 30.88
CA GLN A 317 6.12 22.00 31.34
C GLN A 317 5.23 23.04 30.68
N VAL A 318 4.04 22.62 30.26
CA VAL A 318 3.04 23.50 29.65
C VAL A 318 1.66 23.04 30.09
N ARG A 319 0.77 23.98 30.38
CA ARG A 319 -0.66 23.68 30.58
C ARG A 319 -1.33 23.60 29.22
N VAL A 320 -1.95 22.47 28.91
CA VAL A 320 -2.65 22.27 27.64
C VAL A 320 -4.03 21.69 27.87
N SER A 321 -4.99 22.19 27.11
CA SER A 321 -6.29 21.56 26.98
C SER A 321 -6.18 20.43 25.95
N VAL A 322 -6.55 19.21 26.33
CA VAL A 322 -6.48 18.02 25.47
C VAL A 322 -7.88 17.59 25.09
N THR A 323 -8.17 17.54 23.79
CA THR A 323 -9.46 17.05 23.28
C THR A 323 -9.26 15.92 22.27
N GLU A 324 -10.16 14.94 22.28
CA GLU A 324 -10.19 13.87 21.27
C GLU A 324 -10.99 14.35 20.05
N GLY A 325 -10.44 14.17 18.86
CA GLY A 325 -11.13 14.55 17.63
C GLY A 325 -10.71 13.70 16.43
N HIS A 326 -11.68 13.07 15.75
CA HIS A 326 -11.49 12.35 14.48
C HIS A 326 -10.28 11.37 14.50
N GLY A 327 -10.16 10.56 15.55
CA GLY A 327 -9.05 9.60 15.69
C GLY A 327 -7.68 10.23 15.95
N ALA A 328 -7.63 11.46 16.47
CA ALA A 328 -6.40 12.14 16.89
C ALA A 328 -6.64 12.92 18.20
N LEU A 329 -5.56 13.21 18.91
CA LEU A 329 -5.55 14.10 20.07
C LEU A 329 -5.22 15.51 19.60
N LEU A 330 -5.95 16.49 20.11
CA LEU A 330 -5.71 17.91 19.89
C LEU A 330 -5.21 18.52 21.19
N PHE A 331 -3.99 19.06 21.17
CA PHE A 331 -3.39 19.76 22.30
C PHE A 331 -3.45 21.26 22.01
N ARG A 332 -4.22 22.01 22.79
CA ARG A 332 -4.30 23.47 22.71
C ARG A 332 -3.42 24.08 23.80
N THR A 333 -2.38 24.78 23.37
CA THR A 333 -1.45 25.48 24.27
C THR A 333 -2.01 26.86 24.68
N PRO A 334 -1.48 27.50 25.74
CA PRO A 334 -2.03 28.76 26.28
C PRO A 334 -1.92 29.94 25.30
N ASP A 335 -0.98 29.86 24.37
CA ASP A 335 -0.83 30.80 23.24
C ASP A 335 -1.92 30.61 22.16
N GLY A 336 -2.88 29.71 22.38
CA GLY A 336 -3.95 29.36 21.45
C GLY A 336 -3.49 28.46 20.29
N THR A 337 -2.22 28.04 20.24
CA THR A 337 -1.75 27.14 19.18
C THR A 337 -2.34 25.74 19.37
N VAL A 338 -2.86 25.15 18.28
CA VAL A 338 -3.41 23.79 18.28
C VAL A 338 -2.43 22.82 17.62
N TRP A 339 -2.12 21.74 18.33
CA TRP A 339 -1.26 20.65 17.88
C TRP A 339 -2.08 19.39 17.73
N ARG A 340 -2.03 18.76 16.55
CA ARG A 340 -2.76 17.52 16.26
C ARG A 340 -1.81 16.33 16.29
N SER A 341 -2.12 15.31 17.09
CA SER A 341 -1.37 14.06 17.11
C SER A 341 -1.42 13.36 15.76
N THR A 342 -0.38 12.63 15.42
CA THR A 342 -0.33 11.84 14.18
C THR A 342 -1.13 10.53 14.26
N ARG A 343 -1.51 10.10 15.46
CA ARG A 343 -2.24 8.85 15.73
C ARG A 343 -3.13 9.03 16.97
N ALA A 344 -4.23 8.29 17.00
CA ALA A 344 -4.89 7.96 18.26
C ALA A 344 -3.89 7.15 19.09
N VAL A 345 -3.53 7.68 20.24
CA VAL A 345 -2.77 6.96 21.26
C VAL A 345 -3.65 7.00 22.48
N ALA A 346 -3.75 5.89 23.21
CA ALA A 346 -4.37 5.89 24.52
C ALA A 346 -3.61 6.90 25.39
N TRP A 347 -4.20 8.09 25.52
CA TRP A 347 -3.77 9.11 26.44
C TRP A 347 -4.68 8.97 27.63
N SER A 348 -4.11 8.58 28.75
CA SER A 348 -4.84 8.57 30.01
C SER A 348 -5.28 10.02 30.24
N ALA A 349 -6.50 10.37 29.85
CA ALA A 349 -7.11 11.61 30.27
C ALA A 349 -7.13 11.52 31.81
N PRO A 350 -6.33 12.34 32.53
CA PRO A 350 -6.42 12.38 33.97
C PRO A 350 -7.82 12.89 34.25
N ASP A 351 -8.65 12.00 34.80
CA ASP A 351 -9.96 12.28 35.34
C ASP A 351 -10.81 13.16 34.42
N ARG A 352 -11.52 12.51 33.48
CA ARG A 352 -12.94 12.89 33.39
C ARG A 352 -13.45 12.64 34.79
N GLU A 353 -13.48 13.66 35.65
CA GLU A 353 -14.35 13.61 36.82
C GLU A 353 -15.66 13.07 36.26
N PRO A 354 -16.15 11.90 36.73
CA PRO A 354 -17.43 11.41 36.29
C PRO A 354 -18.36 12.57 36.61
N CYS A 355 -18.82 13.29 35.57
CA CYS A 355 -19.80 14.33 35.75
C CYS A 355 -20.90 13.60 36.51
N LEU A 356 -21.05 13.92 37.80
CA LEU A 356 -22.14 13.39 38.58
C LEU A 356 -23.36 13.68 37.71
N PRO A 357 -24.11 12.64 37.27
CA PRO A 357 -25.27 12.87 36.44
C PRO A 357 -26.09 13.90 37.21
N SER A 358 -26.22 15.09 36.62
CA SER A 358 -26.92 16.19 37.27
C SER A 358 -28.36 15.72 37.41
N ASP A 359 -28.71 15.22 38.58
CA ASP A 359 -30.05 14.78 38.93
C ASP A 359 -30.96 15.99 38.80
N GLY A 360 -31.73 16.04 37.72
CA GLY A 360 -32.74 17.06 37.52
C GLY A 360 -32.63 17.71 36.16
N ASP A 361 -33.47 17.20 35.26
CA ASP A 361 -34.29 18.00 34.35
C ASP A 361 -33.71 19.35 33.90
N LEU A 362 -33.30 19.42 32.63
CA LEU A 362 -33.86 20.32 31.61
C LEU A 362 -32.91 20.41 30.39
N SER A 363 -33.40 19.90 29.25
CA SER A 363 -33.13 20.38 27.88
C SER A 363 -31.67 20.45 27.38
N GLY A 364 -31.18 19.33 26.83
CA GLY A 364 -30.65 19.25 25.46
C GLY A 364 -29.38 20.01 25.05
N GLY A 365 -28.69 20.70 25.96
CA GLY A 365 -27.34 21.19 25.71
C GLY A 365 -26.34 20.06 25.94
N ASP A 366 -25.67 19.60 24.90
CA ASP A 366 -24.47 18.75 25.03
C ASP A 366 -23.55 19.49 26.01
N PRO A 367 -23.32 18.96 27.24
CA PRO A 367 -22.59 19.71 28.25
C PRO A 367 -21.24 20.05 27.65
N ASP A 368 -20.97 21.35 27.50
CA ASP A 368 -19.67 21.85 27.07
C ASP A 368 -18.64 21.18 27.98
N VAL A 369 -17.98 20.15 27.47
CA VAL A 369 -16.92 19.44 28.19
C VAL A 369 -15.83 20.47 28.36
N VAL A 370 -15.82 21.14 29.51
CA VAL A 370 -14.81 22.12 29.87
C VAL A 370 -13.50 21.36 29.95
N ALA A 371 -12.77 21.38 28.84
CA ALA A 371 -11.55 20.61 28.69
C ALA A 371 -10.52 21.19 29.67
N ALA A 372 -10.34 20.50 30.80
CA ALA A 372 -9.44 20.90 31.85
C ALA A 372 -8.02 21.13 31.30
N ASP A 373 -7.38 22.20 31.77
CA ASP A 373 -5.99 22.48 31.44
C ASP A 373 -5.09 21.49 32.18
N HIS A 374 -4.45 20.57 31.45
CA HIS A 374 -3.55 19.59 32.01
C HIS A 374 -2.10 20.08 31.97
N LEU A 375 -1.39 19.98 33.09
CA LEU A 375 0.05 20.22 33.11
C LEU A 375 0.76 19.01 32.48
N VAL A 376 1.36 19.20 31.31
CA VAL A 376 2.07 18.14 30.57
C VAL A 376 3.51 18.55 30.29
N TRP A 377 4.35 17.55 30.04
CA TRP A 377 5.69 17.77 29.52
C TRP A 377 5.66 17.82 28.00
N TRP A 378 6.32 18.80 27.41
CA TRP A 378 6.43 18.90 25.95
C TRP A 378 7.83 19.32 25.48
N VAL A 379 8.13 18.97 24.23
CA VAL A 379 9.25 19.50 23.46
C VAL A 379 8.73 19.97 22.11
N ALA A 380 8.68 21.28 21.92
CA ALA A 380 8.29 21.88 20.64
C ALA A 380 9.52 22.15 19.75
N GLY A 381 9.38 21.97 18.43
CA GLY A 381 10.42 22.23 17.43
C GLY A 381 9.85 22.53 16.04
N GLY A 382 9.79 23.81 15.68
CA GLY A 382 9.27 24.27 14.39
C GLY A 382 7.80 23.92 14.19
N ARG A 383 7.51 22.92 13.35
CA ARG A 383 6.14 22.47 13.03
C ARG A 383 5.70 21.21 13.79
N ALA A 384 6.56 20.64 14.62
CA ALA A 384 6.27 19.43 15.39
C ALA A 384 6.52 19.64 16.87
N ALA A 385 5.76 18.94 17.70
CA ALA A 385 5.96 18.88 19.15
C ALA A 385 5.77 17.44 19.63
N VAL A 386 6.46 17.09 20.71
CA VAL A 386 6.26 15.82 21.42
C VAL A 386 5.67 16.13 22.76
N PHE A 387 4.53 15.52 23.10
CA PHE A 387 3.85 15.64 24.37
C PHE A 387 3.98 14.34 25.17
N SER A 388 4.05 14.46 26.49
CA SER A 388 4.03 13.34 27.43
C SER A 388 3.41 13.80 28.76
N PRO A 389 2.57 13.00 29.43
CA PRO A 389 1.99 13.40 30.72
C PRO A 389 3.06 13.66 31.79
N ASP A 390 4.10 12.84 31.78
CA ASP A 390 5.17 12.78 32.79
C ASP A 390 6.58 12.91 32.18
N GLY A 391 6.73 13.20 30.89
CA GLY A 391 8.01 13.15 30.17
C GLY A 391 8.51 11.74 29.82
N GLY A 392 7.72 10.69 30.12
CA GLY A 392 7.95 9.28 29.81
C GLY A 392 7.01 8.75 28.72
N HIS A 393 6.20 7.74 29.05
CA HIS A 393 5.25 7.12 28.11
C HIS A 393 3.82 7.57 28.45
N PRO A 394 2.95 7.86 27.46
CA PRO A 394 3.19 7.82 26.01
C PRO A 394 3.90 9.07 25.47
N LEU A 395 4.78 8.87 24.48
CA LEU A 395 5.37 9.96 23.70
C LEU A 395 4.51 10.26 22.47
N VAL A 396 3.74 11.34 22.51
CA VAL A 396 2.81 11.70 21.43
C VAL A 396 3.43 12.76 20.52
N LEU A 397 3.77 12.34 19.30
CA LEU A 397 4.20 13.26 18.24
C LEU A 397 2.99 13.95 17.62
N ALA A 398 2.96 15.27 17.76
CA ALA A 398 1.94 16.14 17.20
C ALA A 398 2.53 17.14 16.20
N ARG A 399 1.70 17.60 15.26
CA ARG A 399 2.03 18.64 14.29
C ARG A 399 1.17 19.87 14.55
N ARG A 400 1.77 21.05 14.39
CA ARG A 400 1.04 22.30 14.47
C ARG A 400 -0.03 22.32 13.37
N ARG A 401 -1.30 22.44 13.74
CA ARG A 401 -2.36 22.72 12.76
C ARG A 401 -2.01 24.10 12.19
N ARG A 402 -1.97 24.23 10.85
CA ARG A 402 -2.03 25.58 10.29
C ARG A 402 -3.32 26.15 10.85
N GLN A 403 -3.24 27.21 11.66
CA GLN A 403 -4.43 27.99 11.91
C GLN A 403 -4.95 28.28 10.51
N ASP A 404 -6.12 27.72 10.21
CA ASP A 404 -6.90 28.19 9.10
C ASP A 404 -7.13 29.63 9.50
N GLN A 405 -6.24 30.51 9.03
CA GLN A 405 -6.28 31.94 9.28
C GLN A 405 -7.72 32.26 8.97
N PRO A 406 -8.52 32.68 9.98
CA PRO A 406 -9.96 32.76 9.85
C PRO A 406 -10.16 33.45 8.52
N ARG A 407 -10.73 32.72 7.54
CA ARG A 407 -10.93 33.28 6.21
C ARG A 407 -11.71 34.53 6.51
N GLY A 408 -11.01 35.68 6.48
CA GLY A 408 -11.59 36.95 6.89
C GLY A 408 -12.91 37.03 6.13
N PRO A 409 -14.00 37.42 6.80
CA PRO A 409 -15.37 37.20 6.34
C PRO A 409 -15.34 37.40 4.84
N SER A 410 -15.46 36.30 4.10
CA SER A 410 -15.36 36.38 2.66
C SER A 410 -16.52 37.27 2.28
N HIS A 411 -16.23 38.55 2.02
CA HIS A 411 -17.10 39.42 1.28
C HIS A 411 -17.25 38.68 -0.04
N HIS A 412 -18.23 37.78 -0.11
CA HIS A 412 -18.95 37.57 -1.32
C HIS A 412 -19.60 38.91 -1.58
N PRO A 413 -19.11 39.72 -2.55
CA PRO A 413 -19.96 40.76 -3.07
C PRO A 413 -21.14 40.01 -3.69
N GLY A 414 -22.27 40.00 -2.97
CA GLY A 414 -23.58 39.71 -3.54
C GLY A 414 -23.90 40.83 -4.53
N GLY A 415 -23.21 40.84 -5.66
CA GLY A 415 -23.48 41.69 -6.80
C GLY A 415 -23.93 40.78 -7.93
N CYS A 416 -25.23 40.47 -7.96
CA CYS A 416 -25.88 40.03 -9.20
C CYS A 416 -25.74 41.17 -10.22
N ARG A 417 -24.70 41.13 -11.06
CA ARG A 417 -24.68 41.95 -12.29
C ARG A 417 -25.41 41.18 -13.37
N CYS A 418 -26.62 41.62 -13.68
CA CYS A 418 -27.24 41.35 -14.97
C CYS A 418 -26.31 41.93 -16.04
N ALA A 419 -25.74 41.08 -16.89
CA ALA A 419 -24.99 41.52 -18.05
C ALA A 419 -25.98 42.05 -19.10
N THR A 420 -26.04 43.36 -19.24
CA THR A 420 -26.63 44.02 -20.41
C THR A 420 -25.71 43.74 -21.60
N VAL A 421 -26.22 43.01 -22.59
CA VAL A 421 -25.54 42.81 -23.88
C VAL A 421 -25.79 44.07 -24.70
N GLU A 422 -24.83 45.00 -24.69
CA GLU A 422 -24.77 46.07 -25.68
C GLU A 422 -24.02 45.59 -26.92
N ALA A 423 -24.74 45.53 -28.03
CA ALA A 423 -24.20 45.33 -29.35
C ALA A 423 -23.51 46.63 -29.83
N GLY A 424 -22.25 46.52 -30.26
CA GLY A 424 -21.51 47.60 -30.94
C GLY A 424 -20.69 47.05 -32.11
N PRO A 425 -20.49 47.83 -33.18
CA PRO A 425 -20.38 47.30 -34.54
C PRO A 425 -18.96 47.21 -35.12
N ALA A 426 -18.91 46.50 -36.25
CA ALA A 426 -17.88 46.30 -37.26
C ALA A 426 -16.66 47.24 -37.28
N VAL A 427 -15.47 46.64 -37.30
CA VAL A 427 -14.21 47.25 -37.77
C VAL A 427 -13.54 46.29 -38.76
N GLY A 428 -13.10 46.86 -39.88
CA GLY A 428 -12.67 46.19 -41.11
C GLY A 428 -11.29 45.52 -41.12
N PRO A 429 -10.79 45.18 -42.32
CA PRO A 429 -9.86 44.07 -42.53
C PRO A 429 -8.40 44.44 -42.26
N PRO A 430 -7.54 43.46 -41.87
CA PRO A 430 -6.12 43.68 -41.77
C PRO A 430 -5.43 43.54 -43.13
N ASP A 431 -4.59 44.53 -43.35
CA ASP A 431 -3.75 44.76 -44.50
C ASP A 431 -2.58 43.77 -44.60
N GLU A 432 -2.16 43.58 -45.84
CA GLU A 432 -1.26 42.58 -46.37
C GLU A 432 0.20 43.00 -46.19
N ARG A 433 1.05 42.20 -45.49
CA ARG A 433 2.52 42.27 -45.65
C ARG A 433 3.27 41.00 -45.19
N ARG A 434 3.41 40.08 -46.15
CA ARG A 434 4.70 39.53 -46.66
C ARG A 434 5.91 39.52 -45.70
N ARG A 435 6.38 38.35 -45.27
CA ARG A 435 7.55 37.62 -45.86
C ARG A 435 8.07 36.43 -45.03
N THR A 436 8.31 35.34 -45.77
CA THR A 436 9.38 34.30 -45.65
C THR A 436 9.36 33.35 -44.46
N ARG A 437 8.86 32.12 -44.65
CA ARG A 437 9.58 30.90 -45.13
C ARG A 437 10.48 30.27 -44.05
N THR A 438 9.96 29.25 -43.37
CA THR A 438 10.63 27.93 -43.34
C THR A 438 9.57 26.85 -43.14
N ALA A 439 9.55 25.90 -44.06
CA ALA A 439 8.55 24.85 -44.16
C ALA A 439 8.90 23.68 -43.25
N THR A 440 7.97 23.26 -42.39
CA THR A 440 7.88 21.85 -41.96
C THR A 440 6.41 21.44 -42.10
N ARG A 441 6.19 20.37 -42.88
CA ARG A 441 4.91 19.95 -43.43
C ARG A 441 4.35 18.79 -42.60
N ARG A 442 3.01 18.78 -42.43
CA ARG A 442 2.09 17.65 -42.10
C ARG A 442 2.05 17.20 -40.63
N ARG A 443 0.89 17.01 -39.96
CA ARG A 443 -0.53 16.77 -40.34
C ARG A 443 -1.52 17.43 -39.35
N PRO A 444 -2.80 17.60 -39.74
CA PRO A 444 -3.79 18.40 -39.01
C PRO A 444 -4.54 17.60 -37.92
N ARG A 445 -4.85 18.26 -36.81
CA ARG A 445 -5.89 17.85 -35.86
C ARG A 445 -7.23 18.38 -36.38
N GLU A 446 -8.17 17.48 -36.60
CA GLU A 446 -9.58 17.79 -36.79
C GLU A 446 -10.13 18.42 -35.50
N SER A 447 -10.64 19.64 -35.65
CA SER A 447 -11.46 20.35 -34.68
C SER A 447 -12.91 20.18 -35.10
N SER A 448 -13.68 19.40 -34.34
CA SER A 448 -15.13 19.33 -34.43
C SER A 448 -15.73 19.76 -33.10
N CYS A 449 -16.20 21.00 -33.07
CA CYS A 449 -17.35 21.45 -32.30
C CYS A 449 -18.29 22.08 -33.35
N PRO A 450 -19.61 21.86 -33.30
CA PRO A 450 -20.39 22.65 -32.34
C PRO A 450 -21.66 21.98 -31.79
N GLY A 451 -22.12 22.53 -30.67
CA GLY A 451 -23.56 22.73 -30.45
C GLY A 451 -24.29 21.65 -29.68
N SER A 452 -24.55 21.91 -28.39
CA SER A 452 -25.88 21.74 -27.80
C SER A 452 -25.93 22.34 -26.41
N CYS A 453 -26.59 23.50 -26.32
CA CYS A 453 -27.15 23.99 -25.07
C CYS A 453 -28.20 22.98 -24.59
N SER A 454 -28.04 22.46 -23.38
CA SER A 454 -29.13 21.79 -22.66
C SER A 454 -29.16 22.30 -21.22
N CYS A 455 -30.21 23.05 -20.93
CA CYS A 455 -30.59 23.46 -19.59
C CYS A 455 -31.02 22.20 -18.82
N SER A 456 -30.31 21.87 -17.74
CA SER A 456 -30.79 20.86 -16.79
C SER A 456 -31.77 21.49 -15.80
N PRO A 457 -32.96 20.89 -15.60
CA PRO A 457 -33.91 21.32 -14.59
C PRO A 457 -33.50 20.85 -13.19
N ALA A 458 -33.99 21.59 -12.21
CA ALA A 458 -33.82 21.40 -10.78
C ALA A 458 -34.02 19.94 -10.32
N SER A 459 -33.05 19.41 -9.54
CA SER A 459 -33.22 18.16 -8.83
C SER A 459 -34.15 18.37 -7.64
N SER A 460 -35.35 17.82 -7.75
CA SER A 460 -36.27 17.56 -6.65
C SER A 460 -35.65 16.56 -5.66
N ARG A 461 -35.73 16.89 -4.38
CA ARG A 461 -35.48 15.97 -3.26
C ARG A 461 -36.59 14.90 -3.24
N PRO A 462 -36.30 13.61 -3.10
CA PRO A 462 -37.28 12.65 -2.64
C PRO A 462 -37.27 12.55 -1.11
N CYS A 463 -38.42 12.87 -0.53
CA CYS A 463 -38.82 12.50 0.83
C CYS A 463 -39.03 10.97 0.92
N GLY A 464 -38.83 10.42 2.11
CA GLY A 464 -39.55 9.22 2.57
C GLY A 464 -38.80 7.90 2.39
N ARG A 465 -38.07 7.49 3.44
CA ARG A 465 -37.68 6.10 3.66
C ARG A 465 -38.72 5.50 4.62
N PRO A 466 -39.44 4.41 4.28
CA PRO A 466 -40.31 3.74 5.23
C PRO A 466 -39.50 2.86 6.21
N PRO A 467 -39.99 2.65 7.44
CA PRO A 467 -39.31 1.81 8.42
C PRO A 467 -39.37 0.32 8.02
N SER A 468 -38.21 -0.32 8.12
CA SER A 468 -38.01 -1.77 7.97
C SER A 468 -38.64 -2.50 9.17
N ALA A 469 -39.57 -3.41 8.87
CA ALA A 469 -40.11 -4.35 9.83
C ALA A 469 -39.09 -5.47 10.10
N ALA A 470 -38.79 -5.71 11.38
CA ALA A 470 -37.97 -6.82 11.84
C ALA A 470 -38.76 -8.15 11.80
N PRO A 471 -38.14 -9.28 11.42
CA PRO A 471 -38.78 -10.58 11.51
C PRO A 471 -38.76 -11.13 12.95
N ARG A 472 -39.93 -11.60 13.38
CA ARG A 472 -40.15 -12.42 14.59
C ARG A 472 -39.32 -13.70 14.52
N ALA A 473 -38.52 -13.94 15.55
CA ALA A 473 -37.98 -15.25 15.84
C ALA A 473 -39.09 -16.17 16.38
N SER A 474 -39.38 -17.25 15.64
CA SER A 474 -40.12 -18.41 16.15
C SER A 474 -39.17 -19.27 16.99
N ARG A 475 -39.57 -19.56 18.23
CA ARG A 475 -39.00 -20.64 19.03
C ARG A 475 -39.35 -21.99 18.39
N GLY A 476 -38.32 -22.81 18.17
CA GLY A 476 -38.36 -24.26 18.14
C GLY A 476 -37.44 -24.76 19.24
#